data_AF-A0A846PL90-F1
#
_entry.id   AF-A0A846PL90-F1
#
_cell.length_a   1.000
_cell.length_b   1.000
_cell.length_c   1.000
_cell.angle_alpha   90.00
_cell.angle_beta   90.00
_cell.angle_gamma   90.00
#
_symmetry.space_group_name_H-M   'P 1'
#
loop_
_entity.id
_entity.type
_entity.pdbx_description
1 polymer ?
#
loop_
_entity_poly.entity_id
_entity_poly.type
_entity_poly.pdbx_seq_one_letter_code
_entity_poly.pdbx_strand_id
1 'polypeptide(L)'
;MKSKKPRKQRKALYKAPLHKKHKLLSAHLSKDLIRKWKKRSLPVRKDDEVKVMRGKFKGTTGKISKVDLKKLKVYIENVKRKKVSGEEIHVPIHPSNLLIINPVMDDKMRLKVINRTKKGEKVGEVKKTSSS
;
A
#
# COMPACT_ATOMS: atom_id res chain seq x y z
N MET A 1 1.37 26.46 2.15
CA MET A 1 2.85 26.59 2.12
C MET A 1 3.50 25.45 2.92
N LYS A 2 4.40 24.66 2.32
CA LYS A 2 5.08 23.52 3.00
C LYS A 2 6.44 23.98 3.52
N SER A 3 6.70 23.82 4.81
CA SER A 3 7.99 24.20 5.39
C SER A 3 9.13 23.31 4.86
N LYS A 4 10.24 23.90 4.44
CA LYS A 4 11.48 23.18 4.04
C LYS A 4 12.28 22.65 5.24
N LYS A 5 12.02 23.13 6.47
CA LYS A 5 12.79 22.78 7.67
C LYS A 5 12.56 21.30 8.08
N PRO A 6 13.60 20.45 8.12
CA PRO A 6 13.46 19.01 8.43
C PRO A 6 12.79 18.73 9.77
N ARG A 7 13.13 19.50 10.81
CA ARG A 7 12.53 19.38 12.16
C ARG A 7 11.01 19.55 12.12
N LYS A 8 10.51 20.54 11.36
CA LYS A 8 9.07 20.80 11.21
C LYS A 8 8.38 19.68 10.43
N GLN A 9 9.03 19.13 9.41
CA GLN A 9 8.49 18.02 8.61
C GLN A 9 8.37 16.72 9.41
N ARG A 10 9.40 16.35 10.20
CA ARG A 10 9.38 15.16 11.07
C ARG A 10 8.27 15.27 12.13
N LYS A 11 8.13 16.44 12.77
CA LYS A 11 7.05 16.70 13.75
C LYS A 11 5.66 16.59 13.11
N ALA A 12 5.50 17.08 11.88
CA ALA A 12 4.22 17.00 11.16
C ALA A 12 3.84 15.56 10.82
N LEU A 13 4.79 14.71 10.43
CA LEU A 13 4.54 13.30 10.14
C LEU A 13 4.17 12.52 11.42
N TYR A 14 4.90 12.76 12.50
CA TYR A 14 4.65 12.12 13.80
C TYR A 14 3.25 12.45 14.33
N LYS A 15 2.85 13.73 14.27
CA LYS A 15 1.55 14.23 14.75
C LYS A 15 0.42 14.14 13.71
N ALA A 16 0.62 13.48 12.57
CA ALA A 16 -0.39 13.44 11.52
C ALA A 16 -1.65 12.65 11.97
N PRO A 17 -2.87 13.15 11.67
CA PRO A 17 -4.11 12.40 11.90
C PRO A 17 -4.21 11.18 10.97
N LEU A 18 -5.07 10.21 11.33
CA LEU A 18 -5.17 8.92 10.64
C LEU A 18 -5.50 9.02 9.15
N HIS A 19 -6.41 9.92 8.76
CA HIS A 19 -6.76 10.12 7.34
C HIS A 19 -5.56 10.62 6.51
N LYS A 20 -4.66 11.43 7.09
CA LYS A 20 -3.42 11.86 6.42
C LYS A 20 -2.40 10.72 6.38
N LYS A 21 -2.29 9.94 7.47
CA LYS A 21 -1.43 8.75 7.53
C LYS A 21 -1.82 7.70 6.49
N HIS A 22 -3.11 7.50 6.23
CA HIS A 22 -3.59 6.60 5.17
C HIS A 22 -3.05 6.99 3.79
N LYS A 23 -3.02 8.29 3.45
CA LYS A 23 -2.43 8.75 2.19
C LYS A 23 -0.90 8.53 2.11
N LEU A 24 -0.22 8.53 3.25
CA LEU A 24 1.23 8.28 3.33
C LEU A 24 1.56 6.79 3.20
N LEU A 25 0.65 5.90 3.60
CA LEU A 25 0.76 4.45 3.45
C LEU A 25 0.42 4.03 2.01
N SER A 26 1.23 4.44 1.05
CA SER A 26 1.10 4.04 -0.36
C SER A 26 2.24 3.12 -0.79
N ALA A 27 1.91 2.14 -1.63
CA ALA A 27 2.87 1.23 -2.26
C ALA A 27 2.90 1.43 -3.78
N HIS A 28 4.01 1.02 -4.42
CA HIS A 28 4.14 1.10 -5.87
C HIS A 28 3.27 0.07 -6.55
N LEU A 29 2.68 0.42 -7.69
CA LEU A 29 1.95 -0.53 -8.54
C LEU A 29 2.93 -1.32 -9.43
N SER A 30 2.53 -2.52 -9.84
CA SER A 30 3.23 -3.28 -10.89
C SER A 30 3.27 -2.49 -12.20
N LYS A 31 4.28 -2.75 -13.05
CA LYS A 31 4.48 -1.99 -14.30
C LYS A 31 3.25 -2.05 -15.22
N ASP A 32 2.56 -3.18 -15.25
CA ASP A 32 1.37 -3.39 -16.07
C ASP A 32 0.20 -2.56 -15.57
N LEU A 33 0.00 -2.50 -14.24
CA LEU A 33 -1.00 -1.63 -13.63
C LEU A 33 -0.67 -0.14 -13.81
N ILE A 34 0.61 0.24 -13.73
CA ILE A 34 1.04 1.62 -14.01
C ILE A 34 0.68 1.99 -15.46
N ARG A 35 0.94 1.12 -16.44
CA ARG A 35 0.59 1.37 -17.84
C ARG A 35 -0.92 1.49 -18.03
N LYS A 36 -1.69 0.61 -17.40
CA LYS A 36 -3.15 0.57 -17.51
C LYS A 36 -3.85 1.76 -16.87
N TRP A 37 -3.45 2.11 -15.65
CA TRP A 37 -4.11 3.14 -14.85
C TRP A 37 -3.42 4.50 -14.86
N LYS A 38 -2.22 4.58 -15.47
CA LYS A 38 -1.37 5.78 -15.51
C LYS A 38 -1.08 6.36 -14.12
N LYS A 39 -1.03 5.51 -13.10
CA LYS A 39 -0.71 5.88 -11.71
C LYS A 39 0.47 5.11 -11.20
N ARG A 40 1.33 5.80 -10.44
CA ARG A 40 2.57 5.23 -9.90
C ARG A 40 2.38 4.44 -8.61
N SER A 41 1.41 4.82 -7.78
CA SER A 41 1.17 4.22 -6.46
C SER A 41 -0.27 4.37 -6.02
N LEU A 42 -0.70 3.50 -5.10
CA LEU A 42 -1.99 3.56 -4.42
C LEU A 42 -1.83 3.35 -2.92
N PRO A 43 -2.73 3.92 -2.09
CA PRO A 43 -2.84 3.55 -0.68
C PRO A 43 -3.13 2.06 -0.54
N VAL A 44 -2.35 1.37 0.30
CA VAL A 44 -2.52 -0.06 0.56
C VAL A 44 -3.79 -0.31 1.36
N ARG A 45 -4.45 -1.43 1.08
CA ARG A 45 -5.62 -1.91 1.80
C ARG A 45 -5.45 -3.36 2.24
N LYS A 46 -6.32 -3.77 3.15
CA LYS A 46 -6.48 -5.19 3.47
C LYS A 46 -6.82 -5.96 2.19
N ASP A 47 -6.33 -7.18 2.09
CA ASP A 47 -6.58 -8.11 0.99
C ASP A 47 -5.96 -7.74 -0.37
N ASP A 48 -5.29 -6.57 -0.49
CA ASP A 48 -4.42 -6.29 -1.65
C ASP A 48 -3.29 -7.34 -1.71
N GLU A 49 -3.04 -7.89 -2.89
CA GLU A 49 -1.93 -8.80 -3.14
C GLU A 49 -0.66 -8.00 -3.42
N VAL A 50 0.39 -8.29 -2.66
CA VAL A 50 1.65 -7.54 -2.70
C VAL A 50 2.86 -8.46 -2.80
N LYS A 51 3.93 -7.92 -3.37
CA LYS A 51 5.27 -8.49 -3.38
C LYS A 51 6.23 -7.62 -2.59
N VAL A 52 7.05 -8.23 -1.76
CA VAL A 52 8.11 -7.53 -1.02
C VAL A 52 9.31 -7.31 -1.94
N MET A 53 9.71 -6.05 -2.12
CA MET A 53 10.80 -5.64 -3.00
C MET A 53 12.14 -5.50 -2.29
N ARG A 54 12.14 -5.18 -0.98
CA ARG A 54 13.34 -4.88 -0.20
C ARG A 54 13.25 -5.50 1.21
N GLY A 55 14.40 -5.83 1.78
CA GLY A 55 14.54 -6.42 3.12
C GLY A 55 14.68 -7.94 3.12
N LYS A 56 14.65 -8.55 4.31
CA LYS A 56 14.87 -9.99 4.52
C LYS A 56 13.89 -10.88 3.75
N PHE A 57 12.64 -10.42 3.58
CA PHE A 57 11.57 -11.17 2.91
C PHE A 57 11.41 -10.77 1.44
N LYS A 58 12.47 -10.24 0.80
CA LYS A 58 12.43 -9.84 -0.61
C LYS A 58 12.06 -11.04 -1.49
N GLY A 59 11.15 -10.81 -2.44
CA GLY A 59 10.67 -11.83 -3.38
C GLY A 59 9.39 -12.51 -2.96
N THR A 60 9.07 -12.52 -1.66
CA THR A 60 7.84 -13.11 -1.13
C THR A 60 6.60 -12.34 -1.59
N THR A 61 5.60 -13.08 -2.05
CA THR A 61 4.26 -12.59 -2.39
C THR A 61 3.25 -13.02 -1.32
N GLY A 62 2.19 -12.23 -1.16
CA GLY A 62 1.09 -12.58 -0.27
C GLY A 62 0.06 -11.46 -0.14
N LYS A 63 -1.07 -11.77 0.50
CA LYS A 63 -2.12 -10.79 0.78
C LYS A 63 -1.80 -9.99 2.04
N ILE A 64 -2.28 -8.76 2.08
CA ILE A 64 -2.21 -7.92 3.28
C ILE A 64 -3.27 -8.37 4.28
N SER A 65 -2.81 -8.91 5.41
CA SER A 65 -3.68 -9.30 6.53
C SER A 65 -4.18 -8.07 7.32
N LYS A 66 -3.27 -7.12 7.59
CA LYS A 66 -3.57 -5.95 8.43
C LYS A 66 -2.78 -4.72 8.00
N VAL A 67 -3.45 -3.56 7.99
CA VAL A 67 -2.83 -2.24 7.84
C VAL A 67 -2.92 -1.49 9.17
N ASP A 68 -1.78 -1.14 9.75
CA ASP A 68 -1.71 -0.32 10.96
C ASP A 68 -1.36 1.12 10.61
N LEU A 69 -2.39 1.98 10.61
CA LEU A 69 -2.26 3.41 10.35
C LEU A 69 -1.49 4.14 11.46
N LYS A 70 -1.53 3.67 12.72
CA LYS A 70 -0.85 4.34 13.83
C LYS A 70 0.66 4.17 13.70
N LYS A 71 1.10 2.94 13.42
CA LYS A 71 2.52 2.56 13.27
C LYS A 71 3.07 2.78 11.85
N LEU A 72 2.22 3.09 10.87
CA LEU A 72 2.59 3.20 9.44
C LEU A 72 3.22 1.89 8.92
N LYS A 73 2.67 0.74 9.33
CA LYS A 73 3.17 -0.59 8.98
C LYS A 73 2.05 -1.44 8.39
N VAL A 74 2.47 -2.41 7.58
CA VAL A 74 1.64 -3.39 6.89
C VAL A 74 2.11 -4.78 7.30
N TYR A 75 1.15 -5.69 7.47
CA TYR A 75 1.39 -7.09 7.80
C TYR A 75 0.90 -7.96 6.65
N ILE A 76 1.75 -8.88 6.21
CA ILE A 76 1.49 -9.80 5.09
C ILE A 76 1.40 -11.21 5.67
N GLU A 77 0.44 -12.00 5.20
CA GLU A 77 0.17 -13.36 5.71
C GLU A 77 1.40 -14.27 5.64
N ASN A 78 2.08 -14.29 4.51
CA ASN A 78 3.25 -15.14 4.27
C ASN A 78 4.55 -14.61 4.90
N VAL A 79 4.53 -13.42 5.51
CA VAL A 79 5.71 -12.80 6.11
C VAL A 79 5.62 -12.92 7.63
N LYS A 80 6.05 -14.07 8.13
CA LYS A 80 6.05 -14.42 9.54
C LYS A 80 7.46 -14.67 10.08
N ARG A 81 7.58 -14.59 11.40
CA ARG A 81 8.75 -15.06 12.16
C ARG A 81 8.28 -15.91 13.33
N LYS A 82 9.01 -16.96 13.65
CA LYS A 82 8.76 -17.81 14.81
C LYS A 82 9.37 -17.18 16.07
N LYS A 83 8.61 -17.11 17.17
CA LYS A 83 9.13 -16.79 18.51
C LYS A 83 9.87 -17.98 19.10
N VAL A 84 10.65 -17.75 20.15
CA VAL A 84 11.26 -18.82 20.98
C VAL A 84 10.18 -19.76 21.54
N SER A 85 9.01 -19.21 21.89
CA SER A 85 7.84 -19.98 22.36
C SER A 85 7.13 -20.81 21.28
N GLY A 86 7.58 -20.76 20.02
CA GLY A 86 6.99 -21.51 18.90
C GLY A 86 5.89 -20.80 18.12
N GLU A 87 5.29 -19.74 18.69
CA GLU A 87 4.22 -18.95 18.05
C GLU A 87 4.74 -18.17 16.82
N GLU A 88 3.95 -18.14 15.74
CA GLU A 88 4.25 -17.36 14.54
C GLU A 88 3.66 -15.95 14.57
N ILE A 89 4.48 -14.94 14.29
CA ILE A 89 4.03 -13.54 14.29
C ILE A 89 4.35 -12.88 12.96
N HIS A 90 3.37 -12.15 12.42
CA HIS A 90 3.54 -11.34 11.24
C HIS A 90 4.57 -10.23 11.44
N VAL A 91 5.51 -10.12 10.52
CA VAL A 91 6.56 -9.10 10.58
C VAL A 91 6.02 -7.77 10.01
N PRO A 92 6.22 -6.64 10.70
CA PRO A 92 5.77 -5.34 10.21
C PRO A 92 6.66 -4.83 9.06
N ILE A 93 6.07 -4.56 7.90
CA ILE A 93 6.75 -4.02 6.72
C ILE A 93 6.28 -2.60 6.43
N HIS A 94 7.19 -1.76 5.92
CA HIS A 94 6.82 -0.42 5.44
C HIS A 94 6.33 -0.50 3.98
N PRO A 95 5.20 0.14 3.61
CA PRO A 95 4.58 -0.03 2.29
C PRO A 95 5.45 0.43 1.11
N SER A 96 6.42 1.32 1.33
CA SER A 96 7.38 1.71 0.27
C SER A 96 8.25 0.56 -0.22
N ASN A 97 8.37 -0.51 0.57
CA ASN A 97 9.13 -1.70 0.23
C ASN A 97 8.25 -2.75 -0.48
N LEU A 98 6.99 -2.42 -0.76
CA LEU A 98 6.02 -3.31 -1.38
C LEU A 98 5.71 -2.87 -2.81
N LEU A 99 5.39 -3.86 -3.63
CA LEU A 99 4.82 -3.72 -4.96
C LEU A 99 3.42 -4.35 -4.94
N ILE A 100 2.39 -3.60 -5.29
CA ILE A 100 1.04 -4.13 -5.44
C ILE A 100 0.97 -4.87 -6.78
N ILE A 101 0.65 -6.17 -6.70
CA ILE A 101 0.42 -7.03 -7.86
C ILE A 101 -1.04 -6.93 -8.26
N ASN A 102 -1.95 -7.31 -7.35
CA ASN A 102 -3.39 -7.33 -7.57
C ASN A 102 -4.10 -6.52 -6.47
N PRO A 103 -4.53 -5.29 -6.76
CA PRO A 103 -5.31 -4.49 -5.84
C PRO A 103 -6.77 -4.94 -5.80
N VAL A 104 -7.38 -4.89 -4.62
CA VAL A 104 -8.82 -5.14 -4.44
C VAL A 104 -9.62 -3.93 -4.93
N MET A 105 -10.67 -4.18 -5.73
CA MET A 105 -11.40 -3.15 -6.49
C MET A 105 -12.89 -3.02 -6.13
N ASP A 106 -13.30 -3.53 -4.97
CA ASP A 106 -14.71 -3.62 -4.59
C ASP A 106 -15.33 -2.25 -4.23
N ASP A 107 -14.51 -1.34 -3.72
CA ASP A 107 -14.95 -0.04 -3.22
C ASP A 107 -15.08 1.02 -4.33
N LYS A 108 -16.29 1.59 -4.46
CA LYS A 108 -16.61 2.72 -5.36
C LYS A 108 -15.66 3.91 -5.17
N MET A 109 -15.22 4.19 -3.94
CA MET A 109 -14.30 5.30 -3.67
C MET A 109 -12.90 5.03 -4.19
N ARG A 110 -12.44 3.77 -4.17
CA ARG A 110 -11.13 3.40 -4.74
C ARG A 110 -11.13 3.52 -6.26
N LEU A 111 -12.22 3.10 -6.89
CA LEU A 111 -12.46 3.29 -8.33
C LEU A 111 -12.44 4.78 -8.69
N LYS A 112 -13.15 5.63 -7.94
CA LYS A 112 -13.10 7.10 -8.12
C LYS A 112 -11.67 7.64 -7.99
N VAL A 113 -10.90 7.15 -7.00
CA VAL A 113 -9.51 7.57 -6.82
C VAL A 113 -8.66 7.15 -8.00
N ILE A 114 -8.82 5.95 -8.58
CA ILE A 114 -8.07 5.50 -9.74
C ILE A 114 -8.45 6.29 -10.99
N ASN A 115 -9.75 6.49 -11.23
CA ASN A 115 -10.27 7.20 -12.40
C ASN A 115 -10.06 8.71 -12.36
N ARG A 116 -9.63 9.27 -11.22
CA ARG A 116 -9.24 10.68 -11.11
C ARG A 116 -7.92 10.92 -11.87
N THR A 117 -8.00 11.16 -13.17
CA THR A 117 -6.90 11.58 -14.04
C THR A 117 -6.83 13.10 -14.20
N LYS A 118 -5.73 13.59 -14.75
CA LYS A 118 -5.65 14.97 -15.25
C LYS A 118 -6.52 15.10 -16.51
N LYS A 119 -7.06 16.29 -16.78
CA LYS A 119 -7.84 16.58 -18.00
C LYS A 119 -7.08 16.07 -19.23
N GLY A 120 -7.68 15.14 -20.00
CA GLY A 120 -7.12 14.59 -21.24
C GLY A 120 -6.57 13.15 -21.18
N GLU A 121 -6.42 12.52 -20.01
CA GLU A 121 -5.91 11.14 -19.91
C GLU A 121 -7.04 10.10 -19.80
N LYS A 122 -7.20 9.25 -20.84
CA LYS A 122 -8.02 8.04 -20.78
C LYS A 122 -7.35 6.99 -19.88
N VAL A 123 -8.10 6.46 -18.91
CA VAL A 123 -7.71 5.36 -18.00
C VAL A 123 -8.25 4.05 -18.58
N GLY A 124 -7.44 2.99 -18.63
CA GLY A 124 -7.89 1.68 -19.06
C GLY A 124 -8.91 1.08 -18.08
N GLU A 125 -9.87 0.30 -18.61
CA GLU A 125 -11.01 -0.23 -17.84
C GLU A 125 -10.58 -1.02 -16.60
N VAL A 126 -11.16 -0.67 -15.45
CA VAL A 126 -10.98 -1.42 -14.20
C VAL A 126 -11.98 -2.57 -14.17
N LYS A 127 -11.49 -3.80 -14.35
CA LYS A 127 -12.30 -5.00 -14.12
C LYS A 127 -12.49 -5.16 -12.61
N LYS A 128 -13.74 -5.39 -12.17
CA LYS A 128 -14.01 -5.79 -10.78
C LYS A 128 -13.36 -7.16 -10.54
N THR A 129 -12.73 -7.33 -9.39
CA THR A 129 -12.27 -8.63 -8.93
C THR A 129 -13.50 -9.51 -8.73
N SER A 130 -13.75 -10.46 -9.64
CA SER A 130 -14.69 -11.55 -9.43
C SER A 130 -14.06 -12.50 -8.41
N SER A 131 -14.45 -12.41 -7.16
CA SER A 131 -14.22 -13.48 -6.21
C SER A 131 -15.10 -14.66 -6.64
N SER A 132 -14.48 -15.67 -7.24
CA SER A 132 -15.02 -17.04 -7.25
C SER A 132 -15.02 -17.61 -5.84
#